data_AF-A0A3C0MZ32-F1
#
_entry.id   AF-A0A3C0MZ32-F1
#
_cell.length_a   1.000
_cell.length_b   1.000
_cell.length_c   1.000
_cell.angle_alpha   90.00
_cell.angle_beta   90.00
_cell.angle_gamma   90.00
#
_symmetry.space_group_name_H-M   'P 1'
#
loop_
_entity.id
_entity.type
_entity.pdbx_description
1 polymer ?
#
loop_
_entity_poly.entity_id
_entity_poly.type
_entity_poly.pdbx_seq_one_letter_code
_entity_poly.pdbx_strand_id
1 'polypeptide(L)'
;MLNIEEGDANMDYEQLKGIYGRLLGLSESLPDQKSNVQSIIAEDYNLIVDEIAEIIEKDLNSYKIPRNQYFGDGSYVKSGSATKIRQLISHLRYAYNLDEKILELGSLINAIENQELKDRCLDLLTARSKFDRVINQATLVLEDSIRQKSGITGKEGVKLVNEAIKDNALDSVLVIDGEPEEQEGLAHICRGIMLSFRNLTHHKLVDKFSREDALKFCGFIDILLKIIQSAKKSK
;
A
#
# COMPACT_ATOMS: atom_id res chain seq x y z
N MET A 1 -6.24 -26.58 7.05
CA MET A 1 -7.13 -25.41 7.08
C MET A 1 -7.05 -24.84 8.48
N LEU A 2 -6.22 -23.81 8.68
CA LEU A 2 -6.20 -23.06 9.93
C LEU A 2 -7.39 -22.10 9.86
N ASN A 3 -8.37 -22.31 10.74
CA ASN A 3 -9.48 -21.40 10.93
C ASN A 3 -8.93 -20.06 11.42
N ILE A 4 -9.01 -19.04 10.58
CA ILE A 4 -8.88 -17.64 11.02
C ILE A 4 -10.19 -17.34 11.73
N GLU A 5 -10.15 -17.20 13.05
CA GLU A 5 -11.30 -16.87 13.89
C GLU A 5 -11.94 -15.56 13.43
N GLU A 6 -13.27 -15.53 13.36
CA GLU A 6 -14.15 -14.42 12.94
C GLU A 6 -14.13 -13.18 13.87
N GLY A 7 -12.98 -12.85 14.48
CA GLY A 7 -12.80 -11.68 15.36
C GLY A 7 -12.25 -10.43 14.66
N ASP A 8 -11.91 -10.51 13.37
CA ASP A 8 -11.06 -9.51 12.69
C ASP A 8 -11.79 -8.28 12.12
N ALA A 9 -13.10 -8.15 12.36
CA ALA A 9 -13.96 -7.20 11.65
C ALA A 9 -13.90 -5.74 12.18
N ASN A 10 -13.21 -5.46 13.29
CA ASN A 10 -13.22 -4.13 13.91
C ASN A 10 -11.88 -3.67 14.52
N MET A 11 -10.78 -4.38 14.24
CA MET A 11 -9.46 -4.03 14.76
C MET A 11 -8.90 -2.78 14.04
N ASP A 12 -8.51 -1.75 14.80
CA ASP A 12 -7.85 -0.57 14.25
C ASP A 12 -6.40 -0.90 13.85
N TYR A 13 -6.25 -1.44 12.64
CA TYR A 13 -4.98 -1.89 12.10
C TYR A 13 -3.97 -0.73 11.92
N GLU A 14 -4.43 0.51 11.73
CA GLU A 14 -3.55 1.67 11.59
C GLU A 14 -3.03 2.13 12.96
N GLN A 15 -3.87 2.10 13.99
CA GLN A 15 -3.42 2.31 15.37
C GLN A 15 -2.44 1.21 15.81
N LEU A 16 -2.73 -0.06 15.48
CA LEU A 16 -1.84 -1.18 15.76
C LEU A 16 -0.46 -0.99 15.12
N LYS A 17 -0.39 -0.57 13.85
CA LYS A 17 0.87 -0.25 13.17
C LYS A 17 1.66 0.86 13.84
N GLY A 18 1.00 1.93 14.25
CA GLY A 18 1.65 3.06 14.92
C GLY A 18 2.36 2.63 16.21
N ILE A 19 1.67 1.81 17.00
CA ILE A 19 2.20 1.30 18.27
C ILE A 19 3.25 0.20 18.04
N TYR A 20 3.05 -0.63 17.02
CA TYR A 20 4.05 -1.60 16.58
C TYR A 20 5.36 -0.92 16.14
N GLY A 21 5.29 0.23 15.46
CA GLY A 21 6.46 1.04 15.13
C GLY A 21 7.21 1.55 16.37
N ARG A 22 6.48 2.01 17.41
CA ARG A 22 7.07 2.36 18.71
C ARG A 22 7.79 1.15 19.35
N LEU A 23 7.15 -0.03 19.32
CA LEU A 23 7.71 -1.27 19.83
C LEU A 23 9.02 -1.66 19.12
N LEU A 24 9.08 -1.52 17.79
CA LEU A 24 10.30 -1.76 17.01
C LEU A 24 11.42 -0.79 17.41
N GLY A 25 11.14 0.51 17.46
CA GLY A 25 12.14 1.50 17.88
C GLY A 25 12.66 1.26 19.30
N LEU A 26 11.77 0.84 20.21
CA LEU A 26 12.17 0.44 21.57
C LEU A 26 13.09 -0.78 21.54
N SER A 27 12.80 -1.78 20.69
CA SER A 27 13.61 -2.98 20.56
C SER A 27 15.03 -2.72 20.04
N GLU A 28 15.19 -1.76 19.13
CA GLU A 28 16.49 -1.33 18.59
C GLU A 28 17.32 -0.55 19.61
N SER A 29 16.65 0.18 20.50
CA SER A 29 17.29 0.97 21.55
C SER A 29 17.83 0.13 22.72
N LEU A 30 17.47 -1.15 22.79
CA LEU A 30 17.84 -2.02 23.90
C LEU A 30 19.25 -2.60 23.71
N PRO A 31 20.15 -2.39 24.70
CA PRO A 31 21.49 -2.91 24.58
C PRO A 31 21.51 -4.45 24.68
N ASP A 32 22.40 -5.08 23.90
CA ASP A 32 22.51 -6.54 23.76
C ASP A 32 22.55 -7.25 25.11
N GLN A 33 21.54 -8.11 25.37
CA GLN A 33 21.29 -9.15 26.41
C GLN A 33 21.93 -9.10 27.82
N LYS A 34 22.84 -8.17 28.13
CA LYS A 34 23.74 -8.17 29.30
C LYS A 34 23.64 -6.88 30.13
N SER A 35 22.80 -5.95 29.74
CA SER A 35 22.73 -4.60 30.30
C SER A 35 21.38 -4.35 30.96
N ASN A 36 21.40 -3.56 32.03
CA ASN A 36 20.20 -3.25 32.80
C ASN A 36 19.23 -2.42 31.93
N VAL A 37 18.00 -2.91 31.77
CA VAL A 37 16.91 -2.09 31.22
C VAL A 37 16.50 -1.10 32.30
N GLN A 38 16.53 0.20 32.00
CA GLN A 38 16.09 1.24 32.92
C GLN A 38 14.59 1.06 33.20
N SER A 39 14.15 1.36 34.43
CA SER A 39 12.74 1.23 34.83
C SER A 39 11.80 1.96 33.89
N ILE A 40 12.19 3.14 33.43
CA ILE A 40 11.43 3.96 32.48
C ILE A 40 11.19 3.25 31.14
N ILE A 41 12.15 2.47 30.65
CA ILE A 41 12.04 1.69 29.41
C ILE A 41 11.10 0.49 29.62
N ALA A 42 11.16 -0.15 30.77
CA ALA A 42 10.28 -1.27 31.10
C ALA A 42 8.82 -0.82 31.34
N GLU A 43 8.63 0.37 31.89
CA GLU A 43 7.32 1.02 32.04
C GLU A 43 6.74 1.39 30.68
N ASP A 44 7.49 2.08 29.82
CA ASP A 44 7.05 2.42 28.45
C ASP A 44 6.72 1.16 27.64
N TYR A 45 7.54 0.10 27.74
CA TYR A 45 7.22 -1.19 27.13
C TYR A 45 5.89 -1.77 27.63
N ASN A 46 5.66 -1.80 28.95
CA ASN A 46 4.44 -2.37 29.49
C ASN A 46 3.20 -1.56 29.11
N LEU A 47 3.33 -0.23 28.95
CA LEU A 47 2.27 0.61 28.38
C LEU A 47 1.99 0.25 26.93
N ILE A 48 3.03 0.08 26.10
CA ILE A 48 2.88 -0.40 24.72
C ILE A 48 2.14 -1.75 24.68
N VAL A 49 2.46 -2.68 25.59
CA VAL A 49 1.75 -3.98 25.69
C VAL A 49 0.27 -3.77 25.98
N ASP A 50 -0.08 -2.85 26.88
CA ASP A 50 -1.47 -2.53 27.24
C ASP A 50 -2.22 -1.88 26.07
N GLU A 51 -1.63 -0.89 25.41
CA GLU A 51 -2.25 -0.24 24.25
C GLU A 51 -2.50 -1.25 23.11
N ILE A 52 -1.57 -2.19 22.88
CA ILE A 52 -1.76 -3.26 21.89
C ILE A 52 -2.88 -4.21 22.33
N ALA A 53 -2.89 -4.62 23.60
CA ALA A 53 -3.90 -5.52 24.16
C ALA A 53 -5.33 -4.97 23.99
N GLU A 54 -5.49 -3.65 24.16
CA GLU A 54 -6.75 -2.95 23.92
C GLU A 54 -7.16 -2.99 22.44
N ILE A 55 -6.24 -2.74 21.50
CA ILE A 55 -6.55 -2.70 20.07
C ILE A 55 -6.92 -4.07 19.51
N ILE A 56 -6.20 -5.12 19.94
CA ILE A 56 -6.43 -6.48 19.45
C ILE A 56 -7.49 -7.24 20.28
N GLU A 57 -8.01 -6.60 21.33
CA GLU A 57 -8.96 -7.17 22.30
C GLU A 57 -8.51 -8.51 22.90
N LYS A 58 -7.22 -8.65 23.23
CA LYS A 58 -6.64 -9.88 23.83
C LYS A 58 -5.74 -9.59 25.02
N ASP A 59 -5.73 -10.53 25.96
CA ASP A 59 -4.80 -10.49 27.08
C ASP A 59 -3.35 -10.70 26.64
N LEU A 60 -2.51 -9.69 26.85
CA LEU A 60 -1.08 -9.73 26.59
C LEU A 60 -0.23 -9.61 27.88
N ASN A 61 -0.82 -9.77 29.06
CA ASN A 61 -0.09 -9.63 30.33
C ASN A 61 1.12 -10.56 30.44
N SER A 62 1.07 -11.73 29.79
CA SER A 62 2.20 -12.66 29.72
C SER A 62 3.44 -12.08 29.02
N TYR A 63 3.29 -11.06 28.18
CA TYR A 63 4.39 -10.37 27.50
C TYR A 63 4.98 -9.22 28.33
N LYS A 64 4.34 -8.78 29.42
CA LYS A 64 4.86 -7.68 30.25
C LYS A 64 6.18 -8.06 30.94
N ILE A 65 7.04 -7.07 31.16
CA ILE A 65 8.22 -7.21 32.01
C ILE A 65 7.75 -7.12 33.47
N PRO A 66 7.96 -8.17 34.28
CA PRO A 66 7.53 -8.18 35.67
C PRO A 66 8.40 -7.25 36.52
N ARG A 67 7.80 -6.68 37.56
CA ARG A 67 8.54 -5.98 38.62
C ARG A 67 9.38 -6.96 39.43
N ASN A 68 10.58 -6.53 39.79
CA ASN A 68 11.50 -7.25 40.64
C ASN A 68 10.96 -7.28 42.07
N GLN A 69 10.59 -8.47 42.53
CA GLN A 69 10.05 -8.66 43.88
C GLN A 69 11.16 -8.73 44.94
N TYR A 70 12.44 -8.83 44.56
CA TYR A 70 13.55 -9.06 45.49
C TYR A 70 14.10 -7.79 46.16
N PHE A 71 14.00 -6.62 45.53
CA PHE A 71 14.64 -5.39 46.04
C PHE A 71 13.69 -4.36 46.64
N GLY A 72 12.36 -4.59 46.62
CA GLY A 72 11.37 -3.70 47.26
C GLY A 72 11.34 -2.25 46.75
N ASP A 73 12.16 -1.92 45.75
CA ASP A 73 12.42 -0.58 45.22
C ASP A 73 11.58 -0.26 43.98
N GLY A 74 10.73 -1.20 43.54
CA GLY A 74 9.93 -1.06 42.32
C GLY A 74 10.73 -1.26 41.03
N SER A 75 11.98 -1.72 41.09
CA SER A 75 12.79 -2.05 39.91
C SER A 75 12.18 -3.21 39.09
N TYR A 76 12.59 -3.38 37.84
CA TYR A 76 12.11 -4.45 36.95
C TYR A 76 13.07 -5.64 36.90
N VAL A 77 12.56 -6.85 36.61
CA VAL A 77 13.40 -8.05 36.51
C VAL A 77 14.42 -7.87 35.39
N LYS A 78 15.70 -7.99 35.73
CA LYS A 78 16.84 -7.70 34.83
C LYS A 78 16.99 -8.71 33.70
N SER A 79 16.66 -9.98 33.96
CA SER A 79 16.83 -11.09 33.01
C SER A 79 15.54 -11.32 32.22
N GLY A 80 15.64 -11.29 30.88
CA GLY A 80 14.54 -11.71 30.00
C GLY A 80 13.68 -10.58 29.43
N SER A 81 13.93 -9.31 29.76
CA SER A 81 13.19 -8.16 29.21
C SER A 81 13.29 -8.06 27.68
N ALA A 82 14.51 -8.19 27.15
CA ALA A 82 14.73 -8.24 25.71
C ALA A 82 14.07 -9.46 25.04
N THR A 83 13.90 -10.56 25.79
CA THR A 83 13.21 -11.77 25.31
C THR A 83 11.70 -11.51 25.23
N LYS A 84 11.10 -10.83 26.21
CA LYS A 84 9.68 -10.47 26.20
C LYS A 84 9.31 -9.59 25.01
N ILE A 85 10.11 -8.56 24.75
CA ILE A 85 9.94 -7.67 23.60
C ILE A 85 10.03 -8.44 22.28
N ARG A 86 11.06 -9.29 22.12
CA ARG A 86 11.20 -10.14 20.94
C ARG A 86 10.04 -11.12 20.76
N GLN A 87 9.56 -11.73 21.85
CA GLN A 87 8.41 -12.63 21.82
C GLN A 87 7.14 -11.92 21.37
N LEU A 88 6.88 -10.71 21.88
CA LEU A 88 5.73 -9.90 21.46
C LEU A 88 5.83 -9.50 19.98
N ILE A 89 7.01 -9.03 19.55
CA ILE A 89 7.26 -8.71 18.13
C ILE A 89 6.99 -9.92 17.24
N SER A 90 7.53 -11.10 17.58
CA SER A 90 7.30 -12.33 16.82
C SER A 90 5.83 -12.75 16.81
N HIS A 91 5.14 -12.64 17.94
CA HIS A 91 3.71 -12.94 18.02
C HIS A 91 2.90 -12.03 17.11
N LEU A 92 3.14 -10.71 17.17
CA LEU A 92 2.41 -9.74 16.37
C LEU A 92 2.68 -9.89 14.87
N ARG A 93 3.93 -10.19 14.49
CA ARG A 93 4.29 -10.50 13.10
C ARG A 93 3.52 -11.69 12.56
N TYR A 94 3.48 -12.78 13.32
CA TYR A 94 2.87 -14.03 12.87
C TYR A 94 1.33 -14.00 12.93
N ALA A 95 0.77 -13.43 13.99
CA ALA A 95 -0.67 -13.43 14.21
C ALA A 95 -1.41 -12.37 13.38
N TYR A 96 -0.75 -11.26 13.02
CA TYR A 96 -1.38 -10.11 12.37
C TYR A 96 -0.71 -9.67 11.06
N ASN A 97 0.26 -10.45 10.55
CA ASN A 97 0.98 -10.23 9.28
C ASN A 97 1.55 -8.81 9.10
N LEU A 98 2.00 -8.19 10.20
CA LEU A 98 2.42 -6.79 10.21
C LEU A 98 3.67 -6.52 9.35
N ASP A 99 4.59 -7.49 9.26
CA ASP A 99 5.79 -7.39 8.40
C ASP A 99 5.44 -7.67 6.93
N GLU A 100 4.62 -8.69 6.65
CA GLU A 100 4.30 -9.11 5.29
C GLU A 100 3.49 -8.04 4.55
N LYS A 101 2.46 -7.46 5.18
CA LYS A 101 1.61 -6.45 4.53
C LYS A 101 2.37 -5.15 4.23
N ILE A 102 3.35 -4.77 5.06
CA ILE A 102 4.18 -3.58 4.82
C ILE A 102 5.23 -3.86 3.72
N LEU A 103 5.88 -5.02 3.77
CA LEU A 103 6.89 -5.42 2.77
C LEU A 103 6.24 -5.66 1.38
N GLU A 104 5.07 -6.27 1.34
CA GLU A 104 4.31 -6.54 0.10
C GLU A 104 3.89 -5.24 -0.58
N LEU A 105 3.34 -4.28 0.16
CA LEU A 105 2.97 -2.97 -0.37
C LEU A 105 4.20 -2.20 -0.89
N GLY A 106 5.30 -2.21 -0.14
CA GLY A 106 6.57 -1.60 -0.59
C GLY A 106 7.11 -2.27 -1.86
N SER A 107 7.01 -3.59 -1.96
CA SER A 107 7.44 -4.36 -3.14
C SER A 107 6.59 -4.04 -4.37
N LEU A 108 5.26 -3.97 -4.22
CA LEU A 108 4.34 -3.61 -5.30
C LEU A 108 4.52 -2.17 -5.78
N ILE A 109 4.74 -1.22 -4.87
CA ILE A 109 5.06 0.18 -5.23
C ILE A 109 6.39 0.24 -5.99
N ASN A 110 7.36 -0.57 -5.60
CA ASN A 110 8.65 -0.64 -6.29
C ASN A 110 8.58 -1.35 -7.64
N ALA A 111 7.58 -2.19 -7.86
CA ALA A 111 7.34 -2.83 -9.15
C ALA A 111 6.73 -1.90 -10.21
N ILE A 112 6.23 -0.72 -9.82
CA ILE A 112 5.81 0.32 -10.77
C ILE A 112 7.06 0.89 -11.45
N GLU A 113 7.19 0.65 -12.76
CA GLU A 113 8.37 1.04 -13.53
C GLU A 113 8.25 2.44 -14.13
N ASN A 114 7.04 2.89 -14.48
CA ASN A 114 6.83 4.21 -15.04
C ASN A 114 7.06 5.29 -13.98
N GLN A 115 8.12 6.09 -14.17
CA GLN A 115 8.55 7.08 -13.19
C GLN A 115 7.51 8.18 -12.95
N GLU A 116 6.87 8.70 -14.01
CA GLU A 116 5.84 9.75 -13.86
C GLU A 116 4.62 9.24 -13.09
N LEU A 117 4.18 8.01 -13.36
CA LEU A 117 3.10 7.36 -12.60
C LEU A 117 3.50 7.18 -11.13
N LYS A 118 4.72 6.70 -10.88
CA LYS A 118 5.22 6.50 -9.53
C LYS A 118 5.28 7.82 -8.76
N ASP A 119 5.87 8.85 -9.34
CA ASP A 119 6.07 10.15 -8.69
C ASP A 119 4.74 10.84 -8.35
N ARG A 120 3.72 10.71 -9.21
CA ARG A 120 2.40 11.32 -8.97
C ARG A 120 1.49 10.55 -8.03
N CYS A 121 1.73 9.25 -7.86
CA CYS A 121 0.86 8.39 -7.07
C CYS A 121 1.47 7.98 -5.72
N LEU A 122 2.77 8.09 -5.53
CA LEU A 122 3.44 7.58 -4.32
C LEU A 122 2.98 8.29 -3.03
N ASP A 123 2.92 9.61 -3.03
CA ASP A 123 2.43 10.39 -1.88
C ASP A 123 0.95 10.09 -1.58
N LEU A 124 0.15 9.88 -2.63
CA LEU A 124 -1.26 9.54 -2.52
C LEU A 124 -1.48 8.10 -2.03
N LEU A 125 -0.66 7.15 -2.45
CA LEU A 125 -0.69 5.75 -2.01
C LEU A 125 -0.25 5.61 -0.55
N THR A 126 0.68 6.47 -0.11
CA THR A 126 1.15 6.53 1.28
C THR A 126 0.25 7.37 2.20
N ALA A 127 -0.73 8.10 1.64
CA ALA A 127 -1.72 8.83 2.41
C ALA A 127 -2.65 7.91 3.22
N ARG A 128 -3.33 8.49 4.21
CA ARG A 128 -4.27 7.76 5.09
C ARG A 128 -5.62 7.46 4.43
N SER A 129 -6.06 8.29 3.49
CA SER A 129 -7.36 8.19 2.84
C SER A 129 -7.40 8.99 1.53
N LYS A 130 -8.55 9.01 0.85
CA LYS A 130 -8.78 9.71 -0.44
C LYS A 130 -8.02 9.07 -1.60
N PHE A 131 -8.15 7.74 -1.72
CA PHE A 131 -7.47 6.95 -2.75
C PHE A 131 -8.09 7.11 -4.14
N ASP A 132 -9.26 7.73 -4.28
CA ASP A 132 -9.80 8.21 -5.55
C ASP A 132 -8.85 9.18 -6.27
N ARG A 133 -8.05 9.93 -5.51
CA ARG A 133 -7.01 10.79 -6.07
C ARG A 133 -5.93 10.00 -6.81
N VAL A 134 -5.60 8.79 -6.36
CA VAL A 134 -4.65 7.91 -7.05
C VAL A 134 -5.22 7.51 -8.41
N ILE A 135 -6.49 7.12 -8.46
CA ILE A 135 -7.19 6.76 -9.70
C ILE A 135 -7.19 7.94 -10.68
N ASN A 136 -7.47 9.15 -10.19
CA ASN A 136 -7.40 10.38 -10.98
C ASN A 136 -6.00 10.62 -11.56
N GLN A 137 -4.95 10.54 -10.75
CA GLN A 137 -3.58 10.76 -11.23
C GLN A 137 -3.13 9.67 -12.20
N ALA A 138 -3.42 8.41 -11.91
CA ALA A 138 -3.02 7.30 -12.77
C ALA A 138 -3.70 7.39 -14.16
N THR A 139 -4.99 7.70 -14.20
CA THR A 139 -5.70 7.89 -15.48
C THR A 139 -5.21 9.12 -16.26
N LEU A 140 -4.81 10.19 -15.56
CA LEU A 140 -4.20 11.37 -16.19
C LEU A 140 -2.84 11.06 -16.82
N VAL A 141 -1.99 10.27 -16.15
CA VAL A 141 -0.70 9.83 -16.71
C VAL A 141 -0.90 8.96 -17.95
N LEU A 142 -1.86 8.02 -17.91
CA LEU A 142 -2.22 7.22 -19.09
C LEU A 142 -2.65 8.10 -20.26
N GLU A 143 -3.56 9.04 -20.00
CA GLU A 143 -4.05 9.96 -21.03
C GLU A 143 -2.93 10.81 -21.61
N ASP A 144 -2.03 11.32 -20.76
CA ASP A 144 -0.90 12.13 -21.22
C ASP A 144 0.08 11.32 -22.05
N SER A 145 0.38 10.09 -21.67
CA SER A 145 1.20 9.17 -22.47
C SER A 145 0.59 8.93 -23.86
N ILE A 146 -0.72 8.68 -23.94
CA ILE A 146 -1.45 8.53 -25.22
C ILE A 146 -1.36 9.81 -26.04
N ARG A 147 -1.55 10.98 -25.41
CA ARG A 147 -1.47 12.29 -26.07
C ARG A 147 -0.08 12.53 -26.67
N GLN A 148 0.97 12.35 -25.87
CA GLN A 148 2.34 12.56 -26.30
C GLN A 148 2.71 11.60 -27.43
N LYS A 149 2.33 10.32 -27.33
CA LYS A 149 2.64 9.30 -28.33
C LYS A 149 1.90 9.53 -29.65
N SER A 150 0.62 9.87 -29.59
CA SER A 150 -0.20 10.12 -30.79
C SER A 150 0.09 11.48 -31.43
N GLY A 151 0.45 12.48 -30.63
CA GLY A 151 0.60 13.89 -31.05
C GLY A 151 -0.75 14.59 -31.27
N ILE A 152 -1.86 14.01 -30.84
CA ILE A 152 -3.19 14.62 -30.92
C ILE A 152 -3.29 15.75 -29.90
N THR A 153 -3.83 16.89 -30.32
CA THR A 153 -4.03 18.07 -29.46
C THR A 153 -5.50 18.44 -29.38
N GLY A 154 -5.91 19.11 -28.30
CA GLY A 154 -7.28 19.62 -28.12
C GLY A 154 -8.35 18.56 -27.81
N LYS A 155 -7.97 17.30 -27.56
CA LYS A 155 -8.89 16.24 -27.11
C LYS A 155 -8.45 15.65 -25.79
N GLU A 156 -9.45 15.21 -25.03
CA GLU A 156 -9.27 14.70 -23.67
C GLU A 156 -10.15 13.47 -23.39
N GLY A 157 -9.72 12.68 -22.41
CA GLY A 157 -10.42 11.48 -21.94
C GLY A 157 -10.76 10.52 -23.08
N VAL A 158 -12.02 10.08 -23.13
CA VAL A 158 -12.47 9.13 -24.15
C VAL A 158 -12.35 9.67 -25.58
N LYS A 159 -12.45 10.99 -25.78
CA LYS A 159 -12.37 11.60 -27.12
C LYS A 159 -10.95 11.48 -27.68
N LEU A 160 -9.94 11.62 -26.83
CA LEU A 160 -8.55 11.40 -27.19
C LEU A 160 -8.32 9.92 -27.53
N VAL A 161 -8.77 9.01 -26.67
CA VAL A 161 -8.61 7.56 -26.88
C VAL A 161 -9.26 7.10 -28.18
N ASN A 162 -10.48 7.53 -28.47
CA ASN A 162 -11.20 7.12 -29.69
C ASN A 162 -10.52 7.57 -30.99
N GLU A 163 -9.73 8.64 -30.94
CA GLU A 163 -8.96 9.07 -32.10
C GLU A 163 -7.58 8.40 -32.14
N ALA A 164 -6.93 8.27 -30.99
CA ALA A 164 -5.58 7.72 -30.90
C ALA A 164 -5.54 6.21 -31.12
N ILE A 165 -6.50 5.47 -30.55
CA ILE A 165 -6.54 4.01 -30.46
C ILE A 165 -7.91 3.52 -30.94
N LYS A 166 -7.95 3.07 -32.20
CA LYS A 166 -9.17 2.50 -32.81
C LYS A 166 -9.13 0.98 -32.79
N ASP A 167 -10.30 0.39 -32.99
CA ASP A 167 -10.51 -1.06 -32.97
C ASP A 167 -9.77 -1.72 -34.15
N ASN A 168 -9.80 -1.07 -35.31
CA ASN A 168 -9.00 -1.43 -36.46
C ASN A 168 -7.63 -0.72 -36.44
N ALA A 169 -6.56 -1.51 -36.48
CA ALA A 169 -5.18 -1.02 -36.53
C ALA A 169 -4.91 -0.07 -37.71
N LEU A 170 -5.51 -0.32 -38.88
CA LEU A 170 -5.32 0.52 -40.07
C LEU A 170 -5.87 1.94 -39.91
N ASP A 171 -6.90 2.09 -39.08
CA ASP A 171 -7.55 3.38 -38.83
C ASP A 171 -6.99 4.11 -37.59
N SER A 172 -6.12 3.44 -36.84
CA SER A 172 -5.58 3.88 -35.55
C SER A 172 -4.32 4.73 -35.73
N VAL A 173 -4.16 5.77 -34.90
CA VAL A 173 -2.92 6.57 -34.87
C VAL A 173 -1.82 5.81 -34.14
N LEU A 174 -2.18 5.11 -33.07
CA LEU A 174 -1.30 4.24 -32.30
C LEU A 174 -1.64 2.79 -32.60
N VAL A 175 -0.64 2.07 -33.11
CA VAL A 175 -0.77 0.66 -33.52
C VAL A 175 0.17 -0.16 -32.67
N ILE A 176 -0.37 -1.16 -31.97
CA ILE A 176 0.47 -2.13 -31.26
C ILE A 176 1.00 -3.19 -32.22
N ASP A 177 2.18 -3.71 -31.93
CA ASP A 177 2.71 -4.90 -32.61
C ASP A 177 1.98 -6.13 -32.05
N GLY A 178 0.99 -6.65 -32.77
CA GLY A 178 0.15 -7.76 -32.34
C GLY A 178 -0.94 -8.12 -33.35
N GLU A 179 -1.83 -9.03 -32.97
CA GLU A 179 -2.99 -9.43 -33.77
C GLU A 179 -4.10 -8.36 -33.73
N PRO A 180 -4.97 -8.26 -34.75
CA PRO A 180 -6.07 -7.29 -34.78
C PRO A 180 -6.95 -7.30 -33.53
N GLU A 181 -7.18 -8.47 -32.94
CA GLU A 181 -7.97 -8.65 -31.73
C GLU A 181 -7.32 -8.00 -30.49
N GLU A 182 -5.99 -7.97 -30.44
CA GLU A 182 -5.26 -7.31 -29.35
C GLU A 182 -5.40 -5.78 -29.43
N GLN A 183 -5.38 -5.24 -30.66
CA GLN A 183 -5.62 -3.81 -30.91
C GLN A 183 -7.04 -3.42 -30.49
N GLU A 184 -8.04 -4.21 -30.86
CA GLU A 184 -9.43 -4.02 -30.44
C GLU A 184 -9.56 -4.09 -28.91
N GLY A 185 -8.93 -5.10 -28.29
CA GLY A 185 -8.92 -5.26 -26.83
C GLY A 185 -8.33 -4.04 -26.12
N LEU A 186 -7.20 -3.52 -26.58
CA LEU A 186 -6.57 -2.33 -26.02
C LEU A 186 -7.48 -1.10 -26.17
N ALA A 187 -8.09 -0.91 -27.34
CA ALA A 187 -9.02 0.20 -27.57
C ALA A 187 -10.18 0.17 -26.57
N HIS A 188 -10.77 -1.00 -26.35
CA HIS A 188 -11.85 -1.20 -25.38
C HIS A 188 -11.41 -0.96 -23.94
N ILE A 189 -10.25 -1.46 -23.53
CA ILE A 189 -9.70 -1.24 -22.19
C ILE A 189 -9.49 0.25 -21.94
N CYS A 190 -8.81 0.97 -22.84
CA CYS A 190 -8.54 2.39 -22.68
C CYS A 190 -9.85 3.20 -22.64
N ARG A 191 -10.83 2.91 -23.51
CA ARG A 191 -12.16 3.55 -23.47
C ARG A 191 -12.86 3.30 -22.15
N GLY A 192 -12.88 2.04 -21.71
CA GLY A 192 -13.51 1.60 -20.47
C GLY A 192 -12.91 2.30 -19.25
N ILE A 193 -11.58 2.47 -19.21
CA ILE A 193 -10.89 3.20 -18.15
C ILE A 193 -11.31 4.67 -18.12
N MET A 194 -11.30 5.35 -19.28
CA MET A 194 -11.67 6.77 -19.34
C MET A 194 -13.13 6.99 -18.94
N LEU A 195 -14.04 6.12 -19.36
CA LEU A 195 -15.47 6.24 -19.08
C LEU A 195 -15.84 5.86 -17.65
N SER A 196 -15.26 4.78 -17.12
CA SER A 196 -15.66 4.20 -15.84
C SER A 196 -14.93 4.80 -14.65
N PHE A 197 -13.67 5.23 -14.84
CA PHE A 197 -12.83 5.73 -13.76
C PHE A 197 -12.61 7.22 -13.90
N ARG A 198 -11.90 7.69 -14.95
CA ARG A 198 -11.54 9.11 -15.11
C ARG A 198 -12.75 10.03 -15.02
N ASN A 199 -13.79 9.78 -15.81
CA ASN A 199 -14.99 10.63 -15.80
C ASN A 199 -15.70 10.61 -14.44
N LEU A 200 -15.71 9.47 -13.74
CA LEU A 200 -16.36 9.36 -12.44
C LEU A 200 -15.59 10.16 -11.37
N THR A 201 -14.28 9.98 -11.29
CA THR A 201 -13.42 10.57 -10.26
C THR A 201 -13.09 12.04 -10.52
N HIS A 202 -13.28 12.54 -11.75
CA HIS A 202 -13.25 13.98 -12.06
C HIS A 202 -14.56 14.71 -11.74
N HIS A 203 -15.70 14.01 -11.73
CA HIS A 203 -17.01 14.62 -11.52
C HIS A 203 -17.60 14.37 -10.13
N LYS A 204 -17.10 13.37 -9.39
CA LYS A 204 -17.62 12.98 -8.07
C LYS A 204 -16.47 12.60 -7.14
N LEU A 205 -16.62 12.96 -5.87
CA LEU A 205 -15.80 12.39 -4.79
C LEU A 205 -16.24 10.94 -4.56
N VAL A 206 -15.30 10.00 -4.61
CA VAL A 206 -15.60 8.56 -4.54
C VAL A 206 -14.78 7.92 -3.42
N ASP A 207 -15.33 7.87 -2.20
CA ASP A 207 -14.61 7.35 -1.04
C ASP A 207 -14.74 5.82 -0.86
N LYS A 208 -14.88 5.09 -1.98
CA LYS A 208 -15.07 3.62 -1.96
C LYS A 208 -13.79 2.82 -2.21
N PHE A 209 -12.72 3.48 -2.65
CA PHE A 209 -11.49 2.81 -3.03
C PHE A 209 -10.58 2.66 -1.82
N SER A 210 -10.12 1.44 -1.56
CA SER A 210 -9.05 1.18 -0.58
C SER A 210 -7.68 1.53 -1.15
N ARG A 211 -6.66 1.57 -0.29
CA ARG A 211 -5.25 1.71 -0.71
C ARG A 211 -4.86 0.58 -1.65
N GLU A 212 -5.28 -0.64 -1.31
CA GLU A 212 -5.01 -1.85 -2.06
C GLU A 212 -5.64 -1.81 -3.46
N ASP A 213 -6.88 -1.31 -3.58
CA ASP A 213 -7.53 -1.12 -4.89
C ASP A 213 -6.79 -0.09 -5.75
N ALA A 214 -6.40 1.03 -5.14
CA ALA A 214 -5.64 2.06 -5.82
C ALA A 214 -4.26 1.56 -6.29
N LEU A 215 -3.59 0.75 -5.47
CA LEU A 215 -2.31 0.15 -5.84
C LEU A 215 -2.44 -0.84 -7.00
N LYS A 216 -3.45 -1.73 -6.95
CA LYS A 216 -3.76 -2.66 -8.05
C LYS A 216 -4.05 -1.90 -9.34
N PHE A 217 -4.82 -0.81 -9.23
CA PHE A 217 -5.11 0.05 -10.38
C PHE A 217 -3.85 0.71 -10.94
N CYS A 218 -2.98 1.25 -10.09
CA CYS A 218 -1.68 1.78 -10.51
C CYS A 218 -0.83 0.73 -11.24
N GLY A 219 -0.70 -0.48 -10.69
CA GLY A 219 0.03 -1.57 -11.35
C GLY A 219 -0.56 -1.92 -12.72
N PHE A 220 -1.89 -1.92 -12.85
CA PHE A 220 -2.53 -2.13 -14.13
C PHE A 220 -2.26 -1.00 -15.14
N ILE A 221 -2.32 0.26 -14.70
CA ILE A 221 -1.97 1.41 -15.54
C ILE A 221 -0.49 1.36 -15.97
N ASP A 222 0.42 0.93 -15.11
CA ASP A 222 1.84 0.75 -15.45
C ASP A 222 2.03 -0.21 -16.62
N ILE A 223 1.32 -1.36 -16.60
CA ILE A 223 1.32 -2.33 -17.70
C ILE A 223 0.81 -1.68 -19.00
N LEU A 224 -0.31 -0.95 -18.93
CA LEU A 224 -0.85 -0.27 -20.10
C LEU A 224 0.09 0.80 -20.65
N LEU A 225 0.78 1.55 -19.78
CA LEU A 225 1.77 2.53 -20.19
C LEU A 225 2.90 1.87 -20.98
N LYS A 226 3.37 0.66 -20.59
CA LYS A 226 4.38 -0.10 -21.35
C LYS A 226 3.87 -0.44 -22.75
N ILE A 227 2.62 -0.89 -22.87
CA ILE A 227 1.99 -1.21 -24.16
C ILE A 227 1.86 0.03 -25.04
N ILE A 228 1.43 1.16 -24.48
CA ILE A 228 1.33 2.43 -25.23
C ILE A 228 2.70 2.93 -25.67
N GLN A 229 3.73 2.73 -24.84
CA GLN A 229 5.09 3.14 -25.19
C GLN A 229 5.72 2.25 -26.28
N SER A 230 5.36 0.97 -26.35
CA SER A 230 5.79 0.09 -27.45
C SER A 230 5.01 0.32 -28.75
N ALA A 231 3.81 0.90 -28.68
CA ALA A 231 3.00 1.18 -29.86
C ALA A 231 3.73 2.10 -30.86
N LYS A 232 3.56 1.80 -32.14
CA LYS A 232 4.07 2.61 -33.25
C LYS A 232 3.05 3.63 -33.67
N LYS A 233 3.53 4.81 -34.03
CA LYS A 233 2.70 5.82 -34.67
C LYS A 233 2.50 5.43 -36.13
N SER A 234 1.24 5.26 -36.54
CA SER A 234 0.86 5.10 -37.94
C SER A 234 1.29 6.35 -38.73
N LYS A 235 1.74 6.14 -39.98
CA LYS A 235 2.24 7.22 -40.85
C LYS A 235 1.15 8.20 -41.25
#